data_AF-A0A3D5C3H2-F1
#
_entry.id   AF-A0A3D5C3H2-F1
#
_cell.length_a   1.000
_cell.length_b   1.000
_cell.length_c   1.000
_cell.angle_alpha   90.00
_cell.angle_beta   90.00
_cell.angle_gamma   90.00
#
_symmetry.space_group_name_H-M   'P 1'
#
loop_
_entity.id
_entity.type
_entity.pdbx_description
1 polymer ?
#
loop_
_entity_poly.entity_id
_entity_poly.type
_entity_poly.pdbx_seq_one_letter_code
_entity_poly.pdbx_strand_id
1 'polypeptide(L)'
;MPIARPRFALWSALLVLAVVFVGFITLSEIAYAHPGGLASDGWHYCRTNCDRWGEVWNARHCHRGCPIPTPTPTPTATESAAPNPQSTSLELPPIAEVPSNLPAYNRSDWRHWTDDDGDCQNARHEVLIAESQVPVTFKTSKGCQVATGQWWGAFTNTTVTAASKLDVDHMVPLKNAHLSGGWAWDAATKRRFANVLADGTHLIAVTASANRSKGAKSPDQWKPPNTAYWCTYATDWVGVKTTWGLTVTRAEAEALTTMLATCGTAVTVTQSQAPAPAPTPSPTPTPTPTLTPTPTLTAPTTAGFEIIALNCTGTPESVTVRNTGSQTADLGNWSIHDEGAKHTYVFAAGTSIEPGATVSVWTYTGAAQRTVFWKGSAVWNNNGDTAFLLNPSGALVSQRACA
;
A
#
# COMPACT_ATOMS: atom_id res chain seq x y z
N MET A 1 -74.99 79.25 -22.97
CA MET A 1 -74.70 78.32 -24.08
C MET A 1 -73.33 78.67 -24.63
N PRO A 2 -72.38 77.74 -24.88
CA PRO A 2 -72.28 76.31 -24.51
C PRO A 2 -71.09 76.02 -23.54
N ILE A 3 -71.20 75.09 -22.57
CA ILE A 3 -70.83 73.65 -22.57
C ILE A 3 -69.30 73.42 -22.41
N ALA A 4 -68.78 73.17 -21.20
CA ALA A 4 -68.54 71.88 -20.49
C ALA A 4 -67.19 71.21 -20.87
N ARG A 5 -66.14 71.23 -20.00
CA ARG A 5 -65.76 70.29 -18.90
C ARG A 5 -64.78 69.16 -19.38
N PRO A 6 -64.00 68.45 -18.52
CA PRO A 6 -62.78 68.91 -17.83
C PRO A 6 -61.64 67.84 -17.88
N ARG A 7 -60.42 68.11 -17.39
CA ARG A 7 -59.58 67.04 -16.77
C ARG A 7 -58.75 67.60 -15.61
N PHE A 8 -58.97 66.97 -14.46
CA PHE A 8 -58.31 67.17 -13.15
C PHE A 8 -56.85 66.72 -13.18
N ALA A 9 -55.97 67.49 -12.55
CA ALA A 9 -54.65 67.13 -11.98
C ALA A 9 -53.99 68.46 -11.52
N LEU A 10 -53.43 68.69 -10.34
CA LEU A 10 -53.09 67.91 -9.16
C LEU A 10 -53.13 68.88 -7.96
N TRP A 11 -53.61 68.43 -6.80
CA TRP A 11 -53.29 68.99 -5.48
C TRP A 11 -52.36 67.94 -4.83
N SER A 12 -51.11 68.28 -4.55
CA SER A 12 -50.60 68.89 -3.30
C SER A 12 -50.39 67.88 -2.17
N ALA A 13 -49.12 67.84 -1.72
CA ALA A 13 -48.62 67.46 -0.41
C ALA A 13 -48.69 65.98 0.03
N LEU A 14 -47.55 65.40 0.42
CA LEU A 14 -47.12 65.43 1.82
C LEU A 14 -45.71 64.86 1.98
N LEU A 15 -44.89 65.65 2.68
CA LEU A 15 -43.59 65.31 3.23
C LEU A 15 -43.81 64.65 4.60
N VAL A 16 -43.97 63.33 4.67
CA VAL A 16 -43.82 62.55 5.93
C VAL A 16 -43.43 61.10 5.58
N LEU A 17 -42.16 60.75 5.79
CA LEU A 17 -41.66 59.55 6.49
C LEU A 17 -40.18 59.36 6.12
N ALA A 18 -39.32 59.92 6.97
CA ALA A 18 -38.13 59.17 7.36
C ALA A 18 -38.59 57.97 8.20
N VAL A 19 -37.78 56.90 8.20
CA VAL A 19 -37.91 55.65 8.97
C VAL A 19 -38.39 54.46 8.14
N VAL A 20 -37.46 53.50 7.99
CA VAL A 20 -37.56 52.14 7.44
C VAL A 20 -37.53 51.96 5.91
N PHE A 21 -36.39 52.28 5.28
CA PHE A 21 -35.97 51.53 4.08
C PHE A 21 -34.45 51.29 4.09
N VAL A 22 -33.91 50.88 5.24
CA VAL A 22 -32.67 50.08 5.28
C VAL A 22 -33.11 48.62 5.16
N GLY A 23 -33.68 48.28 4.02
CA GLY A 23 -34.01 46.91 3.68
C GLY A 23 -32.72 46.17 3.39
N PHE A 24 -32.23 45.44 4.37
CA PHE A 24 -31.38 44.24 4.25
C PHE A 24 -30.67 44.11 2.88
N ILE A 25 -29.63 44.91 2.67
CA ILE A 25 -28.50 44.41 1.89
C ILE A 25 -27.77 43.50 2.86
N THR A 26 -28.25 42.25 2.99
CA THR A 26 -27.34 41.20 3.41
C THR A 26 -26.22 41.24 2.40
N LEU A 27 -25.03 41.67 2.82
CA LEU A 27 -23.81 41.29 2.15
C LEU A 27 -23.84 39.76 2.18
N SER A 28 -24.35 39.16 1.10
CA SER A 28 -24.13 37.76 0.84
C SER A 28 -22.62 37.65 0.79
N GLU A 29 -22.02 37.16 1.87
CA GLU A 29 -20.64 36.70 1.79
C GLU A 29 -20.62 35.75 0.61
N ILE A 30 -19.92 36.17 -0.44
CA ILE A 30 -19.69 35.32 -1.59
C ILE A 30 -18.76 34.26 -1.04
N ALA A 31 -19.34 33.18 -0.51
CA ALA A 31 -18.60 31.99 -0.15
C ALA A 31 -18.01 31.48 -1.46
N TYR A 32 -16.73 31.75 -1.66
CA TYR A 32 -15.98 31.16 -2.74
C TYR A 32 -15.84 29.67 -2.44
N ALA A 33 -16.81 28.89 -2.92
CA ALA A 33 -16.74 27.44 -2.86
C ALA A 33 -15.65 26.99 -3.83
N HIS A 34 -14.63 26.34 -3.30
CA HIS A 34 -13.64 25.67 -4.13
C HIS A 34 -14.14 24.27 -4.50
N PRO A 35 -13.66 23.72 -5.63
CA PRO A 35 -14.08 22.41 -6.10
C PRO A 35 -13.63 21.31 -5.13
N GLY A 36 -14.44 20.26 -5.02
CA GLY A 36 -14.22 19.11 -4.16
C GLY A 36 -15.57 18.56 -3.70
N GLY A 37 -15.79 17.26 -3.89
CA GLY A 37 -16.95 16.58 -3.31
C GLY A 37 -16.86 16.60 -1.78
N LEU A 38 -17.95 16.95 -1.11
CA LEU A 38 -18.08 16.81 0.34
C LEU A 38 -18.36 15.34 0.65
N ALA A 39 -17.64 14.77 1.63
CA ALA A 39 -18.01 13.48 2.18
C ALA A 39 -19.37 13.59 2.89
N SER A 40 -19.97 12.43 3.19
CA SER A 40 -21.27 12.35 3.88
C SER A 40 -21.28 13.01 5.27
N ASP A 41 -20.11 13.21 5.88
CA ASP A 41 -19.92 13.91 7.14
C ASP A 41 -19.66 15.43 6.99
N GLY A 42 -19.72 15.96 5.76
CA GLY A 42 -19.57 17.39 5.48
C GLY A 42 -18.12 17.90 5.49
N TRP A 43 -17.15 17.00 5.57
CA TRP A 43 -15.72 17.28 5.47
C TRP A 43 -15.16 16.94 4.09
N HIS A 44 -14.09 17.62 3.70
CA HIS A 44 -13.24 17.20 2.60
C HIS A 44 -11.79 17.65 2.79
N TYR A 45 -10.91 17.17 1.93
CA TYR A 45 -9.49 17.53 1.91
C TYR A 45 -9.23 18.53 0.80
N CYS A 46 -8.43 19.56 1.05
CA CYS A 46 -7.96 20.39 -0.04
C CYS A 46 -6.91 19.63 -0.86
N ARG A 47 -7.21 19.35 -2.14
CA ARG A 47 -6.32 18.58 -3.04
C ARG A 47 -5.99 19.29 -4.34
N THR A 48 -6.42 20.52 -4.52
CA THR A 48 -6.07 21.34 -5.69
C THR A 48 -6.19 22.83 -5.37
N ASN A 49 -5.25 23.64 -5.88
CA ASN A 49 -5.25 25.09 -5.73
C ASN A 49 -5.38 25.59 -4.27
N CYS A 50 -4.86 24.83 -3.30
CA CYS A 50 -5.08 25.10 -1.87
C CYS A 50 -4.56 26.48 -1.45
N ASP A 51 -3.37 26.85 -1.96
CA ASP A 51 -2.79 28.17 -1.72
C ASP A 51 -3.66 29.32 -2.25
N ARG A 52 -4.42 29.10 -3.33
CA ARG A 52 -5.37 30.08 -3.88
C ARG A 52 -6.54 30.35 -2.92
N TRP A 53 -6.86 29.36 -2.10
CA TRP A 53 -7.96 29.38 -1.15
C TRP A 53 -7.49 29.55 0.30
N GLY A 54 -6.20 29.79 0.53
CA GLY A 54 -5.63 29.92 1.88
C GLY A 54 -5.64 28.61 2.68
N GLU A 55 -5.86 27.48 2.02
CA GLU A 55 -5.92 26.17 2.64
C GLU A 55 -4.57 25.46 2.50
N VAL A 56 -4.25 24.61 3.47
CA VAL A 56 -3.05 23.77 3.41
C VAL A 56 -3.35 22.54 2.55
N TRP A 57 -2.40 22.15 1.68
CA TRP A 57 -2.53 20.92 0.89
C TRP A 57 -2.77 19.72 1.80
N ASN A 58 -3.80 18.93 1.47
CA ASN A 58 -4.25 17.77 2.22
C ASN A 58 -4.73 18.08 3.65
N ALA A 59 -5.05 19.34 3.96
CA ALA A 59 -5.78 19.66 5.19
C ALA A 59 -7.26 19.30 5.05
N ARG A 60 -7.76 18.56 6.04
CA ARG A 60 -9.18 18.24 6.18
C ARG A 60 -9.90 19.45 6.77
N HIS A 61 -10.91 19.96 6.08
CA HIS A 61 -11.72 21.07 6.56
C HIS A 61 -13.19 20.83 6.21
N CYS A 62 -14.08 21.56 6.88
CA CYS A 62 -15.51 21.28 6.91
C CYS A 62 -16.29 22.46 6.38
N HIS A 63 -17.27 22.20 5.53
CA HIS A 63 -18.18 23.24 5.03
C HIS A 63 -19.62 23.08 5.54
N ARG A 64 -20.01 21.91 6.06
CA ARG A 64 -21.38 21.66 6.55
C ARG A 64 -21.42 20.75 7.79
N GLY A 65 -22.05 21.21 8.86
CA GLY A 65 -22.46 20.34 9.99
C GLY A 65 -21.44 20.13 11.11
N CYS A 66 -20.37 20.92 11.20
CA CYS A 66 -19.36 20.73 12.23
C CYS A 66 -19.76 21.27 13.61
N PRO A 67 -19.43 20.57 14.72
CA PRO A 67 -19.48 21.17 16.04
C PRO A 67 -18.46 22.32 16.06
N ILE A 68 -18.95 23.54 16.25
CA ILE A 68 -18.12 24.72 16.40
C ILE A 68 -17.23 24.48 17.63
N PRO A 69 -15.88 24.43 17.52
CA PRO A 69 -15.04 24.45 18.71
C PRO A 69 -15.30 25.77 19.41
N THR A 70 -15.76 25.70 20.65
CA THR A 70 -16.01 26.88 21.49
C THR A 70 -14.71 27.67 21.60
N PRO A 71 -14.70 28.99 21.36
CA PRO A 71 -13.47 29.76 21.43
C PRO A 71 -12.96 29.76 22.88
N THR A 72 -11.87 29.03 23.12
CA THR A 72 -11.07 29.17 24.34
C THR A 72 -10.49 30.59 24.37
N PRO A 73 -10.62 31.35 25.48
CA PRO A 73 -10.11 32.72 25.53
C PRO A 73 -8.59 32.75 25.29
N THR A 74 -8.18 33.57 24.34
CA THR A 74 -6.77 33.85 24.02
C THR A 74 -6.07 34.48 25.23
N PRO A 75 -4.97 33.92 25.76
CA PRO A 75 -4.15 34.63 26.72
C PRO A 75 -3.44 35.80 26.03
N THR A 76 -3.50 36.97 26.66
CA THR A 76 -2.78 38.18 26.26
C THR A 76 -1.28 37.88 26.11
N ALA A 77 -0.76 38.09 24.90
CA ALA A 77 0.65 37.92 24.58
C ALA A 77 1.50 38.93 25.38
N THR A 78 2.29 38.41 26.32
CA THR A 78 3.50 39.10 26.75
C THR A 78 4.59 38.73 25.77
N GLU A 79 5.22 39.74 25.19
CA GLU A 79 6.37 39.67 24.29
C GLU A 79 7.49 38.80 24.91
N SER A 80 7.58 37.56 24.45
CA SER A 80 8.61 36.59 24.81
C SER A 80 9.13 35.95 23.53
N ALA A 81 10.46 35.88 23.42
CA ALA A 81 11.30 35.47 22.31
C ALA A 81 10.65 34.64 21.18
N ALA A 82 10.96 35.03 19.94
CA ALA A 82 10.59 34.36 18.70
C ALA A 82 10.60 32.83 18.83
N PRO A 83 9.53 32.12 18.42
CA PRO A 83 9.55 30.67 18.39
C PRO A 83 10.62 30.23 17.38
N ASN A 84 11.56 29.41 17.85
CA ASN A 84 12.44 28.60 17.03
C ASN A 84 11.60 27.97 15.89
N PRO A 85 12.01 28.02 14.60
CA PRO A 85 11.26 27.35 13.55
C PRO A 85 11.11 25.89 13.96
N GLN A 86 9.88 25.45 14.25
CA GLN A 86 9.61 24.06 14.59
C GLN A 86 10.00 23.22 13.39
N SER A 87 11.18 22.61 13.45
CA SER A 87 11.57 21.55 12.53
C SER A 87 10.55 20.42 12.69
N THR A 88 9.62 20.30 11.74
CA THR A 88 8.74 19.14 11.67
C THR A 88 9.61 17.94 11.32
N SER A 89 9.97 17.12 12.31
CA SER A 89 10.71 15.88 12.08
C SER A 89 9.74 14.86 11.49
N LEU A 90 10.04 14.40 10.27
CA LEU A 90 9.35 13.28 9.64
C LEU A 90 10.19 12.02 9.85
N GLU A 91 9.63 11.04 10.54
CA GLU A 91 10.25 9.74 10.72
C GLU A 91 9.91 8.81 9.56
N LEU A 92 10.92 8.10 9.03
CA LEU A 92 10.69 7.12 7.97
C LEU A 92 10.09 5.83 8.56
N PRO A 93 9.33 5.06 7.75
CA PRO A 93 8.91 3.73 8.15
C PRO A 93 10.12 2.82 8.44
N PRO A 94 9.95 1.73 9.20
CA PRO A 94 11.04 0.81 9.50
C PRO A 94 11.75 0.32 8.24
N ILE A 95 13.08 0.33 8.28
CA ILE A 95 13.90 -0.16 7.16
C ILE A 95 14.02 -1.67 7.26
N ALA A 96 13.48 -2.38 6.26
CA ALA A 96 13.60 -3.82 6.12
C ALA A 96 13.62 -4.21 4.64
N GLU A 97 14.56 -5.07 4.28
CA GLU A 97 14.61 -5.64 2.92
C GLU A 97 13.46 -6.63 2.71
N VAL A 98 13.00 -6.73 1.45
CA VAL A 98 11.93 -7.64 1.07
C VAL A 98 12.40 -9.08 1.30
N PRO A 99 11.72 -9.87 2.15
CA PRO A 99 12.06 -11.27 2.34
C PRO A 99 11.94 -12.03 1.01
N SER A 100 12.89 -12.92 0.73
CA SER A 100 12.88 -13.72 -0.50
C SER A 100 11.76 -14.77 -0.52
N ASN A 101 11.13 -15.07 0.62
CA ASN A 101 10.17 -16.14 0.84
C ASN A 101 8.72 -15.66 1.06
N LEU A 102 8.37 -14.47 0.57
CA LEU A 102 6.98 -14.01 0.65
C LEU A 102 6.06 -14.84 -0.25
N PRO A 103 4.79 -15.07 0.13
CA PRO A 103 3.78 -15.58 -0.79
C PRO A 103 3.78 -14.77 -2.09
N ALA A 104 3.52 -15.41 -3.22
CA ALA A 104 3.44 -14.70 -4.48
C ALA A 104 2.33 -13.63 -4.40
N TYR A 105 2.62 -12.43 -4.90
CA TYR A 105 1.61 -11.40 -5.01
C TYR A 105 0.51 -11.86 -5.99
N ASN A 106 -0.72 -11.93 -5.51
CA ASN A 106 -1.90 -12.12 -6.34
C ASN A 106 -2.80 -10.88 -6.26
N ARG A 107 -3.03 -10.23 -7.40
CA ARG A 107 -3.85 -9.02 -7.48
C ARG A 107 -5.31 -9.26 -7.07
N SER A 108 -5.85 -10.46 -7.25
CA SER A 108 -7.24 -10.76 -6.88
C SER A 108 -7.48 -10.72 -5.37
N ASP A 109 -6.45 -10.92 -4.56
CA ASP A 109 -6.53 -10.87 -3.09
C ASP A 109 -6.81 -9.44 -2.60
N TRP A 110 -6.50 -8.46 -3.45
CA TRP A 110 -6.67 -7.03 -3.20
C TRP A 110 -7.92 -6.55 -3.92
N ARG A 111 -9.09 -6.97 -3.45
CA ARG A 111 -10.38 -6.54 -4.00
C ARG A 111 -10.45 -5.00 -3.98
N HIS A 112 -10.37 -4.39 -5.15
CA HIS A 112 -10.23 -2.95 -5.36
C HIS A 112 -11.30 -2.46 -6.34
N TRP A 113 -11.60 -1.16 -6.26
CA TRP A 113 -12.74 -0.54 -6.93
C TRP A 113 -14.06 -1.17 -6.48
N THR A 114 -14.19 -1.33 -5.16
CA THR A 114 -15.47 -1.71 -4.57
C THR A 114 -16.38 -0.49 -4.46
N ASP A 115 -17.68 -0.77 -4.52
CA ASP A 115 -18.76 0.16 -4.22
C ASP A 115 -19.27 -0.26 -2.83
N ASP A 116 -18.79 0.45 -1.80
CA ASP A 116 -18.97 0.06 -0.40
C ASP A 116 -20.26 0.62 0.20
N ASP A 117 -20.73 1.75 -0.30
CA ASP A 117 -21.97 2.43 0.11
C ASP A 117 -23.17 2.10 -0.80
N GLY A 118 -22.94 1.42 -1.93
CA GLY A 118 -23.98 0.88 -2.79
C GLY A 118 -24.64 1.94 -3.67
N ASP A 119 -23.96 3.05 -3.91
CA ASP A 119 -24.49 4.18 -4.68
C ASP A 119 -24.22 4.06 -6.20
N CYS A 120 -23.63 2.93 -6.62
CA CYS A 120 -23.15 2.58 -7.97
C CYS A 120 -21.81 3.19 -8.41
N GLN A 121 -21.20 4.05 -7.61
CA GLN A 121 -19.91 4.68 -7.87
C GLN A 121 -18.83 3.95 -7.07
N ASN A 122 -18.04 3.14 -7.76
CA ASN A 122 -16.93 2.48 -7.09
C ASN A 122 -15.83 3.46 -6.68
N ALA A 123 -14.91 3.01 -5.82
CA ALA A 123 -13.81 3.83 -5.31
C ALA A 123 -12.99 4.58 -6.38
N ARG A 124 -12.93 4.10 -7.62
CA ARG A 124 -12.30 4.85 -8.72
C ARG A 124 -13.11 6.11 -9.06
N HIS A 125 -14.42 5.97 -9.23
CA HIS A 125 -15.29 7.09 -9.59
C HIS A 125 -15.44 8.08 -8.43
N GLU A 126 -15.44 7.60 -7.19
CA GLU A 126 -15.35 8.44 -5.99
C GLU A 126 -14.13 9.37 -6.01
N VAL A 127 -12.93 8.83 -6.26
CA VAL A 127 -11.71 9.64 -6.37
C VAL A 127 -11.81 10.66 -7.52
N LEU A 128 -12.34 10.25 -8.67
CA LEU A 128 -12.50 11.16 -9.81
C LEU A 128 -13.45 12.33 -9.50
N ILE A 129 -14.50 12.11 -8.72
CA ILE A 129 -15.42 13.16 -8.29
C ILE A 129 -14.75 14.07 -7.27
N ALA A 130 -14.12 13.48 -6.27
CA ALA A 130 -13.47 14.21 -5.19
C ALA A 130 -12.34 15.12 -5.69
N GLU A 131 -11.56 14.69 -6.68
CA GLU A 131 -10.38 15.42 -7.16
C GLU A 131 -10.63 16.35 -8.34
N SER A 132 -11.82 16.34 -8.94
CA SER A 132 -12.11 17.23 -10.05
C SER A 132 -12.20 18.68 -9.58
N GLN A 133 -11.44 19.55 -10.24
CA GLN A 133 -11.41 21.02 -10.06
C GLN A 133 -12.67 21.71 -10.61
N VAL A 134 -13.58 20.98 -11.22
CA VAL A 134 -14.88 21.48 -11.68
C VAL A 134 -15.92 20.37 -11.50
N PRO A 135 -17.23 20.69 -11.50
CA PRO A 135 -18.27 19.67 -11.49
C PRO A 135 -18.04 18.65 -12.62
N VAL A 136 -18.08 17.36 -12.27
CA VAL A 136 -17.94 16.29 -13.25
C VAL A 136 -19.21 16.12 -14.09
N THR A 137 -19.06 15.48 -15.24
CA THR A 137 -20.19 14.91 -16.00
C THR A 137 -20.12 13.39 -15.97
N PHE A 138 -21.26 12.75 -16.20
CA PHE A 138 -21.39 11.30 -16.20
C PHE A 138 -21.69 10.76 -17.59
N LYS A 139 -21.25 9.53 -17.88
CA LYS A 139 -21.49 8.88 -19.18
C LYS A 139 -22.97 8.62 -19.45
N THR A 140 -23.76 8.50 -18.39
CA THR A 140 -25.19 8.24 -18.46
C THR A 140 -25.89 9.02 -17.35
N SER A 141 -27.22 9.16 -17.46
CA SER A 141 -28.05 9.78 -16.43
C SER A 141 -28.07 9.02 -15.08
N LYS A 142 -27.53 7.79 -15.03
CA LYS A 142 -27.44 7.01 -13.78
C LYS A 142 -26.40 7.55 -12.80
N GLY A 143 -25.48 8.42 -13.21
CA GLY A 143 -24.45 8.96 -12.31
C GLY A 143 -23.30 8.00 -11.95
N CYS A 144 -23.33 6.72 -12.34
CA CYS A 144 -22.33 5.76 -11.85
C CYS A 144 -20.90 5.93 -12.39
N GLN A 145 -20.74 6.53 -13.58
CA GLN A 145 -19.44 6.57 -14.26
C GLN A 145 -19.13 7.98 -14.75
N VAL A 146 -18.10 8.58 -14.16
CA VAL A 146 -17.54 9.86 -14.58
C VAL A 146 -17.04 9.80 -16.03
N ALA A 147 -17.42 10.81 -16.81
CA ALA A 147 -17.01 11.00 -18.21
C ALA A 147 -15.98 12.12 -18.35
N THR A 148 -16.32 13.32 -17.86
CA THR A 148 -15.46 14.50 -17.94
C THR A 148 -15.42 15.27 -16.63
N GLY A 149 -14.40 16.10 -16.49
CA GLY A 149 -14.14 16.96 -15.34
C GLY A 149 -12.90 17.79 -15.63
N GLN A 150 -12.17 18.19 -14.61
CA GLN A 150 -10.86 18.82 -14.76
C GLN A 150 -9.95 18.36 -13.63
N TRP A 151 -8.92 17.60 -13.95
CA TRP A 151 -7.97 17.08 -12.97
C TRP A 151 -6.58 17.63 -13.26
N TRP A 152 -5.84 17.93 -12.21
CA TRP A 152 -4.42 18.23 -12.31
C TRP A 152 -3.63 16.94 -12.06
N GLY A 153 -3.03 16.38 -13.11
CA GLY A 153 -2.21 15.18 -13.02
C GLY A 153 -0.90 15.48 -12.32
N ALA A 154 -0.87 15.33 -11.00
CA ALA A 154 0.23 15.74 -10.12
C ALA A 154 1.60 15.17 -10.56
N PHE A 155 1.62 13.93 -11.04
CA PHE A 155 2.87 13.27 -11.45
C PHE A 155 3.49 13.86 -12.73
N THR A 156 2.65 14.40 -13.63
CA THR A 156 3.08 14.91 -14.94
C THR A 156 2.95 16.42 -15.07
N ASN A 157 2.36 17.09 -14.08
CA ASN A 157 2.02 18.51 -14.12
C ASN A 157 1.15 18.89 -15.32
N THR A 158 0.14 18.09 -15.62
CA THR A 158 -0.73 18.29 -16.80
C THR A 158 -2.19 18.33 -16.39
N THR A 159 -2.94 19.28 -16.93
CA THR A 159 -4.40 19.29 -16.80
C THR A 159 -5.04 18.28 -17.75
N VAL A 160 -5.96 17.46 -17.22
CA VAL A 160 -6.68 16.41 -17.96
C VAL A 160 -8.18 16.63 -17.76
N THR A 161 -8.97 16.52 -18.82
CA THR A 161 -10.43 16.77 -18.75
C THR A 161 -11.28 15.55 -19.06
N ALA A 162 -10.70 14.50 -19.65
CA ALA A 162 -11.37 13.26 -19.94
C ALA A 162 -10.99 12.19 -18.91
N ALA A 163 -11.98 11.64 -18.20
CA ALA A 163 -11.75 10.61 -17.18
C ALA A 163 -11.12 9.32 -17.75
N SER A 164 -11.30 9.06 -19.05
CA SER A 164 -10.69 7.93 -19.76
C SER A 164 -9.17 8.06 -19.97
N LYS A 165 -8.60 9.25 -19.75
CA LYS A 165 -7.15 9.51 -19.84
C LYS A 165 -6.45 9.43 -18.47
N LEU A 166 -7.22 9.23 -17.41
CA LEU A 166 -6.72 9.08 -16.05
C LEU A 166 -6.75 7.61 -15.64
N ASP A 167 -5.84 7.25 -14.73
CA ASP A 167 -6.00 6.10 -13.86
C ASP A 167 -6.01 6.58 -12.40
N VAL A 168 -6.74 5.89 -11.53
CA VAL A 168 -6.58 6.08 -10.08
C VAL A 168 -5.43 5.19 -9.64
N ASP A 169 -4.38 5.81 -9.11
CA ASP A 169 -3.17 5.17 -8.62
C ASP A 169 -3.27 4.97 -7.11
N HIS A 170 -2.73 3.84 -6.64
CA HIS A 170 -2.45 3.65 -5.22
C HIS A 170 -1.10 4.30 -4.94
N MET A 171 -1.06 5.30 -4.06
CA MET A 171 0.18 6.03 -3.74
C MET A 171 1.30 5.06 -3.40
N VAL A 172 1.02 4.06 -2.56
CA VAL A 172 1.82 2.82 -2.43
C VAL A 172 1.14 1.70 -3.23
N PRO A 173 1.72 1.21 -4.35
CA PRO A 173 1.10 0.18 -5.18
C PRO A 173 0.78 -1.10 -4.40
N LEU A 174 -0.32 -1.78 -4.74
CA LEU A 174 -0.76 -3.02 -4.06
C LEU A 174 0.34 -4.09 -3.96
N LYS A 175 1.13 -4.28 -5.04
CA LYS A 175 2.27 -5.20 -5.01
C LYS A 175 3.40 -4.69 -4.11
N ASN A 176 3.65 -3.39 -4.04
CA ASN A 176 4.64 -2.84 -3.11
C ASN A 176 4.18 -3.03 -1.66
N ALA A 177 2.90 -2.76 -1.37
CA ALA A 177 2.30 -3.02 -0.06
C ALA A 177 2.42 -4.49 0.34
N HIS A 178 2.16 -5.43 -0.59
CA HIS A 178 2.39 -6.86 -0.38
C HIS A 178 3.84 -7.17 0.03
N LEU A 179 4.82 -6.63 -0.71
CA LEU A 179 6.24 -6.87 -0.47
C LEU A 179 6.77 -6.23 0.83
N SER A 180 6.10 -5.20 1.33
CA SER A 180 6.51 -4.43 2.52
C SER A 180 5.77 -4.80 3.81
N GLY A 181 5.01 -5.90 3.80
CA GLY A 181 4.33 -6.45 5.00
C GLY A 181 2.88 -6.83 4.78
N GLY A 182 2.25 -6.29 3.74
CA GLY A 182 0.83 -6.54 3.42
C GLY A 182 0.52 -7.96 2.97
N TRP A 183 1.53 -8.78 2.66
CA TRP A 183 1.35 -10.21 2.40
C TRP A 183 0.68 -10.95 3.57
N ALA A 184 0.96 -10.52 4.80
CA ALA A 184 0.47 -11.14 6.04
C ALA A 184 -0.94 -10.70 6.42
N TRP A 185 -1.49 -9.70 5.72
CA TRP A 185 -2.84 -9.20 6.00
C TRP A 185 -3.92 -10.18 5.55
N ASP A 186 -5.01 -10.20 6.32
CA ASP A 186 -6.24 -10.85 5.92
C ASP A 186 -6.90 -10.15 4.71
N ALA A 187 -7.86 -10.83 4.08
CA ALA A 187 -8.55 -10.32 2.89
C ALA A 187 -9.33 -9.02 3.18
N ALA A 188 -9.85 -8.84 4.40
CA ALA A 188 -10.57 -7.64 4.79
C ALA A 188 -9.65 -6.42 4.82
N THR A 189 -8.44 -6.58 5.36
CA THR A 189 -7.42 -5.54 5.47
C THR A 189 -6.84 -5.19 4.10
N LYS A 190 -6.58 -6.20 3.23
CA LYS A 190 -6.19 -5.97 1.83
C LYS A 190 -7.26 -5.18 1.05
N ARG A 191 -8.55 -5.50 1.26
CA ARG A 191 -9.66 -4.73 0.69
C ARG A 191 -9.70 -3.31 1.24
N ARG A 192 -9.54 -3.11 2.56
CA ARG A 192 -9.54 -1.76 3.15
C ARG A 192 -8.42 -0.91 2.55
N PHE A 193 -7.19 -1.43 2.53
CA PHE A 193 -6.04 -0.75 1.89
C PHE A 193 -6.37 -0.37 0.45
N ALA A 194 -6.89 -1.30 -0.34
CA ALA A 194 -7.10 -1.03 -1.75
C ALA A 194 -8.22 -0.01 -2.08
N ASN A 195 -9.04 0.40 -1.11
CA ASN A 195 -10.21 1.27 -1.31
C ASN A 195 -10.30 2.42 -0.29
N VAL A 196 -9.18 2.87 0.28
CA VAL A 196 -9.20 3.99 1.23
C VAL A 196 -9.59 5.29 0.52
N LEU A 197 -10.75 5.84 0.88
CA LEU A 197 -11.25 7.13 0.37
C LEU A 197 -11.15 8.26 1.41
N ALA A 198 -11.24 7.92 2.70
CA ALA A 198 -11.19 8.88 3.79
C ALA A 198 -9.80 9.52 3.98
N ASP A 199 -8.75 8.87 3.50
CA ASP A 199 -7.41 9.42 3.41
C ASP A 199 -7.02 9.50 1.93
N GLY A 200 -7.13 10.68 1.34
CA GLY A 200 -6.79 10.84 -0.08
C GLY A 200 -5.30 11.04 -0.35
N THR A 201 -4.42 10.82 0.63
CA THR A 201 -3.01 10.52 0.30
C THR A 201 -2.88 9.12 -0.28
N HIS A 202 -3.90 8.26 -0.11
CA HIS A 202 -3.84 6.85 -0.45
C HIS A 202 -4.14 6.55 -1.91
N LEU A 203 -5.16 7.21 -2.47
CA LEU A 203 -5.59 7.09 -3.85
C LEU A 203 -5.53 8.46 -4.53
N ILE A 204 -5.02 8.50 -5.75
CA ILE A 204 -4.85 9.74 -6.51
C ILE A 204 -5.17 9.54 -8.00
N ALA A 205 -5.93 10.45 -8.61
CA ALA A 205 -6.14 10.46 -10.05
C ALA A 205 -4.92 11.04 -10.77
N VAL A 206 -4.29 10.23 -11.61
CA VAL A 206 -3.09 10.59 -12.35
C VAL A 206 -3.24 10.24 -13.83
N THR A 207 -2.38 10.79 -14.68
CA THR A 207 -2.36 10.40 -16.09
C THR A 207 -2.14 8.89 -16.21
N ALA A 208 -2.92 8.24 -17.07
CA ALA A 208 -2.83 6.79 -17.26
C ALA A 208 -1.41 6.33 -17.65
N SER A 209 -0.69 7.15 -18.43
CA SER A 209 0.71 6.89 -18.80
C SER A 209 1.65 6.90 -17.58
N ALA A 210 1.49 7.84 -16.66
CA ALA A 210 2.33 7.92 -15.46
C ALA A 210 2.10 6.74 -14.52
N ASN A 211 0.84 6.38 -14.23
CA ASN A 211 0.53 5.20 -13.41
C ASN A 211 1.10 3.91 -14.02
N ARG A 212 0.92 3.70 -15.33
CA ARG A 212 1.45 2.50 -16.00
C ARG A 212 2.98 2.47 -16.03
N SER A 213 3.63 3.63 -16.14
CA SER A 213 5.09 3.78 -16.03
C SER A 213 5.59 3.43 -14.62
N LYS A 214 4.89 3.90 -13.58
CA LYS A 214 5.14 3.54 -12.18
C LYS A 214 4.96 2.04 -11.96
N GLY A 215 3.77 1.52 -12.20
CA GLY A 215 3.43 0.12 -11.93
C GLY A 215 3.60 -0.22 -10.45
N ALA A 216 4.34 -1.29 -10.15
CA ALA A 216 4.59 -1.74 -8.77
C ALA A 216 5.87 -1.15 -8.13
N LYS A 217 6.54 -0.23 -8.82
CA LYS A 217 7.85 0.29 -8.45
C LYS A 217 7.79 1.16 -7.18
N SER A 218 8.82 1.05 -6.36
CA SER A 218 9.10 1.94 -5.23
C SER A 218 9.83 3.22 -5.69
N PRO A 219 9.91 4.26 -4.83
CA PRO A 219 10.59 5.53 -5.10
C PRO A 219 12.02 5.42 -5.64
N ASP A 220 12.76 4.37 -5.31
CA ASP A 220 14.11 4.10 -5.85
C ASP A 220 14.09 3.69 -7.33
N GLN A 221 13.03 3.03 -7.77
CA GLN A 221 12.88 2.52 -9.14
C GLN A 221 12.08 3.45 -10.05
N TRP A 222 11.22 4.29 -9.48
CA TRP A 222 10.42 5.26 -10.23
C TRP A 222 10.06 6.46 -9.36
N LYS A 223 10.13 7.65 -9.96
CA LYS A 223 9.72 8.91 -9.33
C LYS A 223 8.81 9.67 -10.30
N PRO A 224 7.89 10.51 -9.80
CA PRO A 224 7.14 11.41 -10.66
C PRO A 224 8.07 12.26 -11.53
N PRO A 225 7.83 12.37 -12.85
CA PRO A 225 8.58 13.28 -13.71
C PRO A 225 8.48 14.76 -13.27
N ASN A 226 7.36 15.14 -12.66
CA ASN A 226 7.19 16.45 -12.03
C ASN A 226 7.96 16.51 -10.69
N THR A 227 9.17 17.08 -10.72
CA THR A 227 10.03 17.22 -9.53
C THR A 227 9.46 18.14 -8.46
N ALA A 228 8.63 19.13 -8.84
CA ALA A 228 7.95 20.00 -7.88
C ALA A 228 6.97 19.22 -6.96
N TYR A 229 6.54 18.03 -7.38
CA TYR A 229 5.65 17.17 -6.59
C TYR A 229 6.40 16.15 -5.71
N TRP A 230 7.75 16.14 -5.72
CA TRP A 230 8.53 15.13 -4.99
C TRP A 230 8.34 15.18 -3.47
N CYS A 231 8.31 16.38 -2.88
CA CYS A 231 8.08 16.53 -1.45
C CYS A 231 6.73 15.91 -1.03
N THR A 232 5.65 16.28 -1.74
CA THR A 232 4.30 15.74 -1.48
C THR A 232 4.28 14.24 -1.67
N TYR A 233 4.78 13.73 -2.80
CA TYR A 233 4.82 12.29 -3.07
C TYR A 233 5.56 11.51 -1.98
N ALA A 234 6.72 11.98 -1.54
CA ALA A 234 7.51 11.30 -0.52
C ALA A 234 6.84 11.36 0.86
N THR A 235 6.24 12.50 1.21
CA THR A 235 5.50 12.66 2.47
C THR A 235 4.28 11.75 2.52
N ASP A 236 3.49 11.72 1.45
CA ASP A 236 2.31 10.86 1.32
C ASP A 236 2.69 9.38 1.33
N TRP A 237 3.76 9.00 0.61
CA TRP A 237 4.28 7.64 0.61
C TRP A 237 4.70 7.17 2.01
N VAL A 238 5.43 8.02 2.75
CA VAL A 238 5.83 7.77 4.14
C VAL A 238 4.59 7.66 5.04
N GLY A 239 3.65 8.61 4.93
CA GLY A 239 2.42 8.62 5.71
C GLY A 239 1.58 7.36 5.51
N VAL A 240 1.40 6.93 4.25
CA VAL A 240 0.69 5.68 3.93
C VAL A 240 1.43 4.48 4.51
N LYS A 241 2.74 4.34 4.31
CA LYS A 241 3.48 3.20 4.85
C LYS A 241 3.46 3.15 6.39
N THR A 242 3.62 4.28 7.05
CA THR A 242 3.54 4.39 8.51
C THR A 242 2.15 4.01 9.03
N THR A 243 1.09 4.55 8.43
CA THR A 243 -0.30 4.27 8.83
C THR A 243 -0.64 2.78 8.74
N TRP A 244 -0.09 2.10 7.73
CA TRP A 244 -0.36 0.69 7.48
C TRP A 244 0.70 -0.26 8.06
N GLY A 245 1.69 0.25 8.80
CA GLY A 245 2.76 -0.57 9.38
C GLY A 245 3.61 -1.30 8.32
N LEU A 246 3.79 -0.69 7.16
CA LEU A 246 4.61 -1.20 6.05
C LEU A 246 6.05 -0.73 6.18
N THR A 247 6.98 -1.55 5.71
CA THR A 247 8.42 -1.23 5.70
C THR A 247 8.87 -0.54 4.42
N VAL A 248 10.06 0.06 4.47
CA VAL A 248 10.79 0.51 3.27
C VAL A 248 12.11 -0.25 3.16
N THR A 249 12.57 -0.52 1.94
CA THR A 249 13.94 -1.04 1.74
C THR A 249 14.96 0.07 1.96
N ARG A 250 16.25 -0.27 2.06
CA ARG A 250 17.30 0.76 2.18
C ARG A 250 17.34 1.68 0.96
N ALA A 251 17.28 1.12 -0.24
CA ALA A 251 17.28 1.90 -1.48
C ALA A 251 16.06 2.84 -1.54
N GLU A 252 14.90 2.35 -1.13
CA GLU A 252 13.68 3.15 -1.05
C GLU A 252 13.81 4.29 -0.04
N ALA A 253 14.37 4.05 1.14
CA ALA A 253 14.61 5.06 2.16
C ALA A 253 15.57 6.17 1.67
N GLU A 254 16.63 5.81 0.93
CA GLU A 254 17.55 6.77 0.32
C GLU A 254 16.86 7.64 -0.73
N ALA A 255 16.02 7.03 -1.57
CA ALA A 255 15.23 7.75 -2.56
C ALA A 255 14.21 8.70 -1.92
N LEU A 256 13.51 8.25 -0.87
CA LEU A 256 12.59 9.09 -0.10
C LEU A 256 13.31 10.26 0.56
N THR A 257 14.48 10.02 1.16
CA THR A 257 15.31 11.08 1.77
C THR A 257 15.68 12.15 0.74
N THR A 258 16.08 11.73 -0.46
CA THR A 258 16.39 12.65 -1.57
C THR A 258 15.18 13.48 -1.97
N MET A 259 14.00 12.87 -2.03
CA MET A 259 12.77 13.57 -2.40
C MET A 259 12.28 14.51 -1.29
N LEU A 260 12.39 14.11 -0.01
CA LEU A 260 12.02 14.93 1.15
C LEU A 260 12.92 16.16 1.31
N ALA A 261 14.16 16.12 0.82
CA ALA A 261 15.03 17.30 0.78
C ALA A 261 14.45 18.44 -0.09
N THR A 262 13.48 18.16 -0.96
CA THR A 262 12.80 19.19 -1.78
C THR A 262 11.72 19.97 -1.03
N CYS A 263 11.40 19.62 0.23
CA CYS A 263 10.33 20.25 1.01
C CYS A 263 10.62 21.68 1.50
N GLY A 264 11.80 22.23 1.23
CA GLY A 264 12.16 23.61 1.62
C GLY A 264 12.31 23.86 3.13
N THR A 265 12.02 22.87 3.96
CA THR A 265 12.22 22.86 5.42
C THR A 265 13.19 21.75 5.79
N ALA A 266 13.97 21.93 6.86
CA ALA A 266 14.87 20.89 7.36
C ALA A 266 14.04 19.68 7.87
N VAL A 267 13.76 18.73 6.98
CA VAL A 267 13.19 17.44 7.35
C VAL A 267 14.29 16.63 8.00
N THR A 268 14.25 16.51 9.33
CA THR A 268 15.12 15.56 10.04
C THR A 268 14.56 14.17 9.86
N VAL A 269 15.19 13.40 8.96
CA VAL A 269 14.91 11.99 8.72
C VAL A 269 15.57 11.17 9.83
N THR A 270 14.79 10.78 10.83
CA THR A 270 15.24 9.82 11.84
C THR A 270 15.07 8.42 11.27
N GLN A 271 16.18 7.72 11.02
CA GLN A 271 16.13 6.33 10.56
C GLN A 271 16.09 5.40 11.77
N SER A 272 14.93 4.82 12.05
CA SER A 272 14.85 3.68 12.97
C SER A 272 15.43 2.44 12.28
N GLN A 273 16.74 2.22 12.42
CA GLN A 273 17.33 0.93 12.09
C GLN A 273 16.73 -0.13 12.99
N ALA A 274 16.15 -1.18 12.39
CA ALA A 274 15.90 -2.41 13.13
C ALA A 274 17.23 -2.88 13.74
N PRO A 275 17.25 -3.34 15.01
CA PRO A 275 18.49 -3.71 15.69
C PRO A 275 19.24 -4.75 14.85
N ALA A 276 20.53 -4.50 14.63
CA ALA A 276 21.41 -5.46 13.98
C ALA A 276 21.30 -6.81 14.71
N PRO A 277 21.26 -7.95 14.00
CA PRO A 277 21.34 -9.25 14.66
C PRO A 277 22.61 -9.28 15.53
N ALA A 278 22.45 -9.67 16.79
CA ALA A 278 23.53 -9.65 17.78
C ALA A 278 24.76 -10.43 17.25
N PRO A 279 25.99 -9.92 17.42
CA PRO A 279 27.18 -10.65 17.00
C PRO A 279 27.25 -11.96 17.77
N THR A 280 27.37 -13.08 17.05
CA THR A 280 27.59 -14.40 17.61
C THR A 280 28.86 -14.37 18.47
N PRO A 281 28.85 -14.80 19.75
CA PRO A 281 30.01 -14.68 20.63
C PRO A 281 31.20 -15.52 20.09
N SER A 282 32.38 -14.91 20.06
CA SER A 282 33.64 -15.58 19.74
C SER A 282 34.07 -16.48 20.91
N PRO A 283 34.44 -17.75 20.68
CA PRO A 283 34.77 -18.67 21.78
C PRO A 283 36.11 -18.32 22.45
N THR A 284 36.10 -18.21 23.78
CA THR A 284 37.27 -18.02 24.64
C THR A 284 38.16 -19.28 24.68
N PRO A 285 39.50 -19.17 24.56
CA PRO A 285 40.40 -20.33 24.60
C PRO A 285 40.50 -20.92 26.01
N THR A 286 40.23 -22.23 26.15
CA THR A 286 40.29 -23.01 27.39
C THR A 286 41.44 -24.03 27.30
N PRO A 287 42.22 -24.30 28.38
CA PRO A 287 43.56 -24.85 28.30
C PRO A 287 43.66 -26.32 27.85
N THR A 288 44.80 -26.60 27.22
CA THR A 288 45.23 -27.87 26.60
C THR A 288 45.34 -29.04 27.58
N PRO A 289 44.62 -30.16 27.37
CA PRO A 289 44.95 -31.44 27.98
C PRO A 289 45.80 -32.34 27.04
N THR A 290 46.62 -33.16 27.69
CA THR A 290 47.62 -34.09 27.15
C THR A 290 47.02 -35.22 26.30
N LEU A 291 47.78 -35.61 25.27
CA LEU A 291 47.41 -36.46 24.12
C LEU A 291 47.36 -37.98 24.41
N THR A 292 46.43 -38.70 23.73
CA THR A 292 46.54 -40.04 23.06
C THR A 292 45.21 -40.84 23.17
N PRO A 293 44.75 -41.64 22.18
CA PRO A 293 44.95 -41.66 20.72
C PRO A 293 43.65 -41.37 19.93
N THR A 294 43.80 -40.92 18.69
CA THR A 294 42.72 -40.70 17.71
C THR A 294 42.27 -42.01 17.06
N PRO A 295 40.95 -42.28 17.04
CA PRO A 295 40.29 -42.72 15.81
C PRO A 295 39.26 -41.67 15.35
N THR A 296 39.42 -41.29 14.09
CA THR A 296 38.40 -40.91 13.08
C THR A 296 37.22 -40.03 13.51
N LEU A 297 37.19 -38.82 12.94
CA LEU A 297 36.16 -37.78 13.09
C LEU A 297 34.74 -38.35 13.17
N THR A 298 34.09 -38.17 14.32
CA THR A 298 32.64 -38.20 14.40
C THR A 298 32.15 -36.80 13.99
N ALA A 299 31.53 -36.74 12.82
CA ALA A 299 30.92 -35.54 12.26
C ALA A 299 29.88 -34.94 13.22
N PRO A 300 29.66 -33.61 13.17
CA PRO A 300 28.64 -32.96 13.98
C PRO A 300 27.28 -33.61 13.74
N THR A 301 26.65 -34.02 14.84
CA THR A 301 25.30 -34.58 14.87
C THR A 301 24.31 -33.46 14.59
N THR A 302 23.98 -33.25 13.32
CA THR A 302 22.87 -32.40 12.91
C THR A 302 22.04 -33.23 11.96
N ALA A 303 20.75 -33.42 12.27
CA ALA A 303 19.80 -34.04 11.35
C ALA A 303 19.87 -33.30 10.01
N GLY A 304 20.24 -34.02 8.95
CA GLY A 304 20.29 -33.51 7.59
C GLY A 304 19.29 -34.28 6.74
N PHE A 305 18.55 -33.59 5.89
CA PHE A 305 17.71 -34.23 4.87
C PHE A 305 18.18 -33.79 3.49
N GLU A 306 18.21 -34.73 2.55
CA GLU A 306 18.68 -34.49 1.18
C GLU A 306 17.72 -35.11 0.18
N ILE A 307 17.43 -34.41 -0.92
CA ILE A 307 16.79 -35.01 -2.09
C ILE A 307 17.84 -35.85 -2.83
N ILE A 308 17.68 -37.17 -2.81
CA ILE A 308 18.64 -38.10 -3.42
C ILE A 308 18.21 -38.59 -4.81
N ALA A 309 16.93 -38.51 -5.14
CA ALA A 309 16.42 -38.88 -6.45
C ALA A 309 15.20 -38.04 -6.82
N LEU A 310 15.12 -37.67 -8.09
CA LEU A 310 13.96 -37.04 -8.70
C LEU A 310 13.70 -37.76 -10.04
N ASN A 311 12.52 -38.34 -10.19
CA ASN A 311 12.08 -39.06 -11.38
C ASN A 311 10.96 -38.26 -12.06
N CYS A 312 11.31 -37.61 -13.17
CA CYS A 312 10.43 -36.72 -13.93
C CYS A 312 9.91 -37.35 -15.23
N THR A 313 10.42 -38.53 -15.58
CA THR A 313 10.07 -39.24 -16.83
C THR A 313 9.21 -40.48 -16.57
N GLY A 314 9.14 -40.93 -15.31
CA GLY A 314 8.27 -42.01 -14.87
C GLY A 314 6.82 -41.58 -14.76
N THR A 315 5.89 -42.47 -15.10
CA THR A 315 4.48 -42.36 -14.71
C THR A 315 4.17 -43.55 -13.79
N PRO A 316 4.23 -43.39 -12.45
CA PRO A 316 4.22 -42.12 -11.72
C PRO A 316 5.60 -41.45 -11.52
N GLU A 317 5.55 -40.12 -11.37
CA GLU A 317 6.68 -39.26 -10.99
C GLU A 317 6.95 -39.37 -9.48
N SER A 318 8.20 -39.13 -9.08
CA SER A 318 8.55 -39.18 -7.66
C SER A 318 9.77 -38.36 -7.30
N VAL A 319 9.77 -37.84 -6.08
CA VAL A 319 10.94 -37.29 -5.40
C VAL A 319 11.25 -38.13 -4.18
N THR A 320 12.53 -38.43 -3.93
CA THR A 320 12.97 -39.23 -2.78
C THR A 320 13.88 -38.41 -1.89
N VAL A 321 13.50 -38.29 -0.61
CA VAL A 321 14.25 -37.63 0.45
C VAL A 321 14.88 -38.68 1.35
N ARG A 322 16.14 -38.48 1.73
CA ARG A 322 16.88 -39.34 2.67
C ARG A 322 17.25 -38.56 3.93
N ASN A 323 17.14 -39.20 5.10
CA ASN A 323 17.79 -38.71 6.31
C ASN A 323 19.30 -39.03 6.23
N THR A 324 20.13 -37.99 6.09
CA THR A 324 21.60 -38.09 6.03
C THR A 324 22.26 -37.96 7.40
N GLY A 325 21.48 -37.69 8.45
CA GLY A 325 21.94 -37.67 9.83
C GLY A 325 22.17 -39.06 10.42
N SER A 326 22.76 -39.09 11.61
CA SER A 326 23.03 -40.32 12.38
C SER A 326 21.94 -40.66 13.40
N GLN A 327 20.87 -39.86 13.47
CA GLN A 327 19.72 -40.05 14.37
C GLN A 327 18.40 -39.97 13.61
N THR A 328 17.36 -40.61 14.14
CA THR A 328 15.99 -40.47 13.63
C THR A 328 15.58 -39.00 13.70
N ALA A 329 15.05 -38.48 12.60
CA ALA A 329 14.69 -37.06 12.47
C ALA A 329 13.25 -36.91 12.00
N ASP A 330 12.58 -35.86 12.48
CA ASP A 330 11.21 -35.52 12.07
C ASP A 330 11.23 -34.65 10.81
N LEU A 331 10.60 -35.16 9.75
CA LEU A 331 10.36 -34.47 8.50
C LEU A 331 8.99 -33.77 8.51
N GLY A 332 8.23 -33.84 9.60
CA GLY A 332 6.95 -33.16 9.75
C GLY A 332 7.05 -31.65 9.55
N ASN A 333 6.10 -31.10 8.78
CA ASN A 333 6.04 -29.69 8.38
C ASN A 333 7.18 -29.22 7.45
N TRP A 334 8.05 -30.11 7.00
CA TRP A 334 8.94 -29.82 5.86
C TRP A 334 8.14 -29.85 4.56
N SER A 335 8.67 -29.23 3.52
CA SER A 335 7.96 -29.17 2.23
C SER A 335 8.83 -29.50 1.03
N ILE A 336 8.21 -30.09 0.00
CA ILE A 336 8.79 -30.26 -1.33
C ILE A 336 8.07 -29.38 -2.34
N HIS A 337 8.84 -28.63 -3.11
CA HIS A 337 8.39 -27.62 -4.06
C HIS A 337 8.85 -27.92 -5.49
N ASP A 338 8.08 -27.44 -6.47
CA ASP A 338 8.45 -27.35 -7.90
C ASP A 338 8.05 -25.99 -8.50
N GLU A 339 8.85 -25.49 -9.45
CA GLU A 339 8.63 -24.24 -10.22
C GLU A 339 8.21 -23.08 -9.30
N GLY A 340 8.96 -22.89 -8.22
CA GLY A 340 8.56 -22.01 -7.11
C GLY A 340 7.63 -22.71 -6.12
N ALA A 341 6.60 -22.03 -5.62
CA ALA A 341 5.62 -22.59 -4.66
C ALA A 341 4.30 -23.03 -5.34
N LYS A 342 4.29 -23.15 -6.67
CA LYS A 342 3.09 -23.49 -7.44
C LYS A 342 2.58 -24.89 -7.11
N HIS A 343 3.51 -25.81 -6.89
CA HIS A 343 3.23 -27.13 -6.38
C HIS A 343 4.04 -27.31 -5.09
N THR A 344 3.35 -27.29 -3.95
CA THR A 344 3.93 -27.60 -2.63
C THR A 344 3.27 -28.83 -2.02
N TYR A 345 4.10 -29.79 -1.62
CA TYR A 345 3.73 -30.88 -0.73
C TYR A 345 4.28 -30.58 0.66
N VAL A 346 3.46 -30.74 1.71
CA VAL A 346 3.91 -30.61 3.09
C VAL A 346 3.79 -31.96 3.77
N PHE A 347 4.88 -32.42 4.39
CA PHE A 347 4.87 -33.65 5.17
C PHE A 347 4.00 -33.49 6.42
N ALA A 348 3.19 -34.50 6.72
CA ALA A 348 2.36 -34.51 7.92
C ALA A 348 3.22 -34.43 9.19
N ALA A 349 2.74 -33.74 10.22
CA ALA A 349 3.43 -33.68 11.51
C ALA A 349 3.69 -35.09 12.07
N GLY A 350 4.88 -35.32 12.63
CA GLY A 350 5.29 -36.63 13.16
C GLY A 350 5.84 -37.62 12.13
N THR A 351 6.15 -37.17 10.91
CA THR A 351 6.80 -38.00 9.88
C THR A 351 8.26 -38.26 10.26
N SER A 352 8.51 -39.28 11.08
CA SER A 352 9.84 -39.66 11.54
C SER A 352 10.55 -40.57 10.55
N ILE A 353 11.81 -40.26 10.25
CA ILE A 353 12.65 -41.05 9.32
C ILE A 353 13.93 -41.46 10.03
N GLU A 354 14.18 -42.78 10.07
CA GLU A 354 15.39 -43.37 10.65
C GLU A 354 16.67 -42.95 9.90
N PRO A 355 17.85 -43.03 10.53
CA PRO A 355 19.12 -42.74 9.88
C PRO A 355 19.30 -43.54 8.57
N GLY A 356 19.61 -42.85 7.47
CA GLY A 356 19.81 -43.48 6.16
C GLY A 356 18.54 -43.95 5.45
N ALA A 357 17.38 -43.96 6.12
CA ALA A 357 16.10 -44.31 5.51
C ALA A 357 15.60 -43.21 4.57
N THR A 358 14.67 -43.58 3.69
CA THR A 358 14.11 -42.69 2.66
C THR A 358 12.60 -42.63 2.71
N VAL A 359 12.06 -41.49 2.26
CA VAL A 359 10.64 -41.32 1.93
C VAL A 359 10.53 -40.82 0.50
N SER A 360 9.60 -41.39 -0.25
CA SER A 360 9.31 -40.94 -1.62
C SER A 360 7.91 -40.35 -1.69
N VAL A 361 7.80 -39.14 -2.20
CA VAL A 361 6.53 -38.47 -2.50
C VAL A 361 6.20 -38.71 -3.96
N TRP A 362 5.01 -39.24 -4.24
CA TRP A 362 4.59 -39.64 -5.57
C TRP A 362 3.44 -38.78 -6.09
N THR A 363 3.49 -38.46 -7.39
CA THR A 363 2.46 -37.72 -8.12
C THR A 363 1.97 -38.56 -9.30
N TYR A 364 0.92 -38.09 -10.00
CA TYR A 364 0.25 -38.81 -11.10
C TYR A 364 -0.72 -39.92 -10.66
N THR A 365 -1.80 -40.15 -11.43
CA THR A 365 -2.90 -41.09 -11.07
C THR A 365 -2.44 -42.53 -10.81
N GLY A 366 -1.35 -42.98 -11.43
CA GLY A 366 -0.76 -44.32 -11.21
C GLY A 366 -0.13 -44.52 -9.82
N ALA A 367 0.00 -43.48 -9.00
CA ALA A 367 0.57 -43.54 -7.66
C ALA A 367 -0.44 -43.55 -6.50
N ALA A 368 -1.75 -43.60 -6.77
CA ALA A 368 -2.77 -43.44 -5.72
C ALA A 368 -2.68 -44.49 -4.58
N GLN A 369 -2.06 -45.65 -4.83
CA GLN A 369 -1.85 -46.71 -3.83
C GLN A 369 -0.50 -46.61 -3.09
N ARG A 370 0.32 -45.59 -3.37
CA ARG A 370 1.61 -45.38 -2.73
C ARG A 370 1.44 -44.76 -1.34
N THR A 371 2.37 -45.08 -0.45
CA THR A 371 2.34 -44.65 0.96
C THR A 371 2.29 -43.13 1.12
N VAL A 372 2.97 -42.38 0.27
CA VAL A 372 2.92 -40.91 0.27
C VAL A 372 2.52 -40.43 -1.12
N PHE A 373 1.22 -40.29 -1.32
CA PHE A 373 0.62 -39.78 -2.54
C PHE A 373 0.28 -38.29 -2.37
N TRP A 374 0.74 -37.46 -3.30
CA TRP A 374 0.49 -36.03 -3.28
C TRP A 374 -0.76 -35.65 -4.10
N LYS A 375 -0.76 -35.90 -5.41
CA LYS A 375 -1.89 -35.56 -6.29
C LYS A 375 -1.86 -36.36 -7.59
N GLY A 376 -3.02 -36.47 -8.23
CA GLY A 376 -3.20 -37.26 -9.47
C GLY A 376 -2.71 -36.58 -10.75
N SER A 377 -2.22 -35.35 -10.67
CA SER A 377 -1.60 -34.63 -11.80
C SER A 377 -0.09 -34.59 -11.65
N ALA A 378 0.58 -34.42 -12.78
CA ALA A 378 2.02 -34.26 -12.87
C ALA A 378 2.51 -33.01 -12.08
N VAL A 379 3.71 -33.10 -11.51
CA VAL A 379 4.43 -32.00 -10.85
C VAL A 379 5.75 -31.75 -11.55
N TRP A 380 6.59 -32.78 -11.71
CA TRP A 380 7.89 -32.68 -12.36
C TRP A 380 7.82 -33.46 -13.67
N ASN A 381 7.39 -32.83 -14.74
CA ASN A 381 6.96 -33.48 -15.98
C ASN A 381 7.87 -33.22 -17.19
N ASN A 382 9.02 -32.57 -16.98
CA ASN A 382 9.98 -32.32 -18.05
C ASN A 382 11.43 -32.23 -17.53
N ASN A 383 12.40 -32.24 -18.44
CA ASN A 383 13.84 -32.25 -18.12
C ASN A 383 14.39 -30.93 -17.53
N GLY A 384 13.54 -29.93 -17.30
CA GLY A 384 13.91 -28.64 -16.70
C GLY A 384 13.43 -28.46 -15.26
N ASP A 385 12.59 -29.36 -14.75
CA ASP A 385 11.98 -29.18 -13.43
C ASP A 385 12.99 -29.45 -12.31
N THR A 386 12.77 -28.84 -11.15
CA THR A 386 13.66 -28.96 -10.00
C THR A 386 12.84 -29.11 -8.73
N ALA A 387 13.09 -30.18 -8.00
CA ALA A 387 12.53 -30.36 -6.67
C ALA A 387 13.37 -29.61 -5.65
N PHE A 388 12.72 -28.85 -4.78
CA PHE A 388 13.35 -28.14 -3.66
C PHE A 388 12.76 -28.68 -2.35
N LEU A 389 13.62 -29.05 -1.39
CA LEU A 389 13.26 -29.48 -0.04
C LEU A 389 13.55 -28.35 0.94
N LEU A 390 12.52 -27.90 1.64
CA LEU A 390 12.61 -26.81 2.61
C LEU A 390 12.28 -27.34 4.01
N ASN A 391 12.97 -26.82 5.03
CA ASN A 391 12.64 -27.11 6.42
C ASN A 391 11.39 -26.30 6.87
N PRO A 392 10.86 -26.51 8.09
CA PRO A 392 9.66 -25.82 8.57
C PRO A 392 9.82 -24.30 8.68
N SER A 393 11.05 -23.80 8.76
CA SER A 393 11.35 -22.36 8.69
C SER A 393 11.36 -21.79 7.27
N GLY A 394 11.15 -22.64 6.26
CA GLY A 394 11.21 -22.28 4.84
C GLY A 394 12.63 -22.12 4.30
N ALA A 395 13.65 -22.58 5.03
CA ALA A 395 15.03 -22.56 4.53
C ALA A 395 15.23 -23.72 3.57
N LEU A 396 15.81 -23.44 2.41
CA LEU A 396 16.21 -24.47 1.45
C LEU A 396 17.28 -25.36 2.08
N VAL A 397 17.00 -26.66 2.16
CA VAL A 397 17.93 -27.66 2.69
C VAL A 397 18.56 -28.48 1.58
N SER A 398 17.79 -28.80 0.53
CA SER A 398 18.29 -29.57 -0.61
C SER A 398 17.51 -29.23 -1.86
N GLN A 399 18.13 -29.34 -3.03
CA GLN A 399 17.45 -29.24 -4.31
C GLN A 399 18.02 -30.26 -5.30
N ARG A 400 17.21 -30.74 -6.22
CA ARG A 400 17.64 -31.65 -7.29
C ARG A 400 16.85 -31.38 -8.55
N ALA A 401 17.55 -31.12 -9.65
CA ALA A 401 16.96 -31.01 -10.97
C ALA A 401 16.63 -32.41 -11.54
N CYS A 402 15.69 -32.48 -12.47
CA CYS A 402 15.46 -33.67 -13.28
C CYS A 402 16.77 -34.07 -13.99
N ALA A 403 17.09 -35.37 -13.96
CA ALA A 403 18.29 -35.91 -14.60
C ALA A 403 18.08 -36.16 -16.10
#